data_AF-A0A0F9IXB0-F1
#
_entry.id   AF-A0A0F9IXB0-F1
#
_cell.length_a   1.000
_cell.length_b   1.000
_cell.length_c   1.000
_cell.angle_alpha   90.00
_cell.angle_beta   90.00
_cell.angle_gamma   90.00
#
_symmetry.space_group_name_H-M   'P 1'
#
loop_
_entity.id
_entity.type
_entity.pdbx_description
1 polymer ?
#
loop_
_entity_poly.entity_id
_entity_poly.type
_entity_poly.pdbx_seq_one_letter_code
_entity_poly.pdbx_strand_id
1 'polypeptide(L)'
;MAYKDLVHPIRMYGKGRSAHVGIHNYVKPSVAMTGTAIAGGVTEAEIVTGGETIILTLTNGVWEKNTTAFNAARQAMIDGMDSAQAEAAGWDAEVKANEVVGAVVRTSDAVVTITLTAAGSYVVTADETITVTIPAALMEGQLETLGAGTFVVSEGA
;
A
#
# COMPACT_ATOMS: atom_id res chain seq x y z
N MET A 1 -5.95 46.79 14.98
CA MET A 1 -6.59 46.15 13.82
C MET A 1 -6.12 44.71 13.79
N ALA A 2 -6.96 43.75 14.21
CA ALA A 2 -6.60 42.34 14.21
C ALA A 2 -7.05 41.70 12.89
N TYR A 3 -6.11 41.16 12.14
CA TYR A 3 -6.32 40.49 10.87
C TYR A 3 -7.14 39.20 11.10
N LYS A 4 -8.29 39.07 10.43
CA LYS A 4 -9.08 37.84 10.39
C LYS A 4 -8.70 37.08 9.13
N ASP A 5 -7.97 35.99 9.29
CA ASP A 5 -7.69 35.05 8.21
C ASP A 5 -8.97 34.26 7.88
N LEU A 6 -9.36 34.22 6.61
CA LEU A 6 -10.67 33.76 6.13
C LEU A 6 -10.66 32.32 5.59
N VAL A 7 -9.53 31.60 5.67
CA VAL A 7 -9.40 30.33 4.93
C VAL A 7 -9.72 29.09 5.78
N HIS A 8 -9.75 29.18 7.11
CA HIS A 8 -10.07 28.02 7.97
C HIS A 8 -10.94 28.39 9.18
N PRO A 9 -12.28 28.24 9.12
CA PRO A 9 -13.10 28.40 10.31
C PRO A 9 -12.81 27.24 11.27
N ILE A 10 -12.09 27.52 12.36
CA ILE A 10 -11.94 26.59 13.48
C ILE A 10 -13.35 26.30 14.01
N ARG A 11 -13.90 25.11 13.75
CA ARG A 11 -15.18 24.68 14.31
C ARG A 11 -15.04 24.61 15.83
N MET A 12 -15.57 25.61 16.53
CA MET A 12 -15.71 25.58 17.99
C MET A 12 -16.86 24.65 18.36
N TYR A 13 -16.56 23.56 19.07
CA TYR A 13 -17.58 22.72 19.72
C TYR A 13 -17.75 23.21 21.18
N GLY A 14 -18.75 24.04 21.42
CA GLY A 14 -19.13 24.47 22.78
C GLY A 14 -18.31 25.62 23.39
N LYS A 15 -18.87 26.20 24.45
CA LYS A 15 -18.46 27.46 25.08
C LYS A 15 -17.01 27.40 25.59
N GLY A 16 -16.09 28.07 24.89
CA GLY A 16 -14.77 28.45 25.41
C GLY A 16 -13.71 27.36 25.45
N ARG A 17 -13.87 26.24 24.73
CA ARG A 17 -12.79 25.29 24.51
C ARG A 17 -12.46 25.27 23.02
N SER A 18 -11.29 25.78 22.65
CA SER A 18 -10.69 25.40 21.38
C SER A 18 -10.70 23.87 21.30
N ALA A 19 -10.83 23.30 20.09
CA ALA A 19 -10.43 21.91 19.89
C ALA A 19 -9.05 21.74 20.57
N HIS A 20 -8.83 20.62 21.24
CA HIS A 20 -7.60 20.37 21.97
C HIS A 20 -6.40 20.57 21.02
N VAL A 21 -5.79 21.75 21.01
CA VAL A 21 -4.52 22.02 20.34
C VAL A 21 -3.46 21.49 21.29
N GLY A 22 -3.49 20.18 21.51
CA GLY A 22 -2.45 19.44 22.21
C GLY A 22 -1.43 18.98 21.19
N ILE A 23 -0.16 18.99 21.56
CA ILE A 23 0.85 18.19 20.87
C ILE A 23 0.46 16.74 21.13
N HIS A 24 -0.20 16.11 20.18
CA HIS A 24 -0.38 14.66 20.21
C HIS A 24 0.96 14.02 19.89
N ASN A 25 1.41 13.09 20.72
CA ASN A 25 2.60 12.30 20.40
C ASN A 25 2.33 11.55 19.09
N TYR A 26 2.97 11.99 18.01
CA TYR A 26 2.95 11.27 16.75
C TYR A 26 3.80 10.01 16.92
N VAL A 27 3.17 8.87 16.67
CA VAL A 27 3.85 7.58 16.57
C VAL A 27 3.79 7.19 15.10
N LYS A 28 4.97 6.98 14.50
CA LYS A 28 5.04 6.53 13.10
C LYS A 28 4.32 5.18 12.98
N PRO A 29 3.41 5.01 12.00
CA PRO A 29 2.80 3.72 11.76
C PRO A 29 3.84 2.66 11.45
N SER A 30 3.57 1.43 11.86
CA SER A 30 4.27 0.25 11.36
C SER A 30 3.29 -0.63 10.59
N VAL A 31 3.82 -1.54 9.78
CA VAL A 31 3.01 -2.46 8.99
C VAL A 31 3.51 -3.89 9.18
N ALA A 32 2.57 -4.83 9.24
CA ALA A 32 2.82 -6.24 9.09
C ALA A 32 2.34 -6.70 7.72
N MET A 33 3.20 -7.42 6.99
CA MET A 33 2.90 -8.00 5.69
C MET A 33 2.68 -9.52 5.85
N THR A 34 1.54 -10.00 5.36
CA THR A 34 1.09 -11.41 5.42
C THR A 34 0.34 -11.76 4.14
N GLY A 35 -0.29 -12.93 4.06
CA GLY A 35 -1.01 -13.41 2.87
C GLY A 35 -0.31 -14.60 2.22
N THR A 36 -0.90 -15.17 1.19
CA THR A 36 -0.40 -16.40 0.56
C THR A 36 0.95 -16.19 -0.12
N ALA A 37 1.18 -15.03 -0.77
CA ALA A 37 2.47 -14.72 -1.39
C ALA A 37 3.63 -14.59 -0.38
N ILE A 38 3.29 -14.39 0.90
CA ILE A 38 4.25 -14.21 2.00
C ILE A 38 4.41 -15.51 2.80
N ALA A 39 3.34 -16.30 2.89
CA ALA A 39 3.27 -17.51 3.68
C ALA A 39 3.94 -18.68 2.96
N GLY A 40 5.25 -18.76 3.06
CA GLY A 40 6.05 -19.84 2.44
C GLY A 40 6.71 -19.45 1.11
N GLY A 41 6.51 -18.20 0.66
CA GLY A 41 6.95 -17.71 -0.64
C GLY A 41 5.87 -17.90 -1.71
N VAL A 42 6.19 -17.49 -2.93
CA VAL A 42 5.34 -17.67 -4.11
C VAL A 42 6.20 -18.16 -5.27
N THR A 43 5.63 -18.97 -6.15
CA THR A 43 6.29 -19.50 -7.35
C THR A 43 5.87 -18.73 -8.60
N GLU A 44 6.68 -18.79 -9.65
CA GLU A 44 6.33 -18.26 -10.97
C GLU A 44 4.96 -18.75 -11.46
N ALA A 45 4.66 -20.05 -11.33
CA ALA A 45 3.38 -20.60 -11.80
C ALA A 45 2.16 -20.10 -11.02
N GLU A 46 2.33 -19.79 -9.73
CA GLU A 46 1.27 -19.17 -8.91
C GLU A 46 1.01 -17.73 -9.36
N ILE A 47 2.04 -16.97 -9.72
CA ILE A 47 1.89 -15.63 -10.32
C ILE A 47 1.21 -15.70 -11.69
N VAL A 48 1.58 -16.67 -12.52
CA VAL A 48 0.93 -16.91 -13.83
C VAL A 48 -0.56 -17.24 -13.65
N THR A 49 -0.91 -18.04 -12.64
CA THR A 49 -2.30 -18.41 -12.34
C THR A 49 -3.08 -17.26 -11.70
N GLY A 50 -2.42 -16.44 -10.89
CA GLY A 50 -3.02 -15.36 -10.11
C GLY A 50 -3.83 -15.85 -8.91
N GLY A 51 -4.35 -14.91 -8.13
CA GLY A 51 -5.15 -15.17 -6.92
C GLY A 51 -4.35 -15.12 -5.62
N GLU A 52 -3.03 -15.02 -5.71
CA GLU A 52 -2.15 -14.81 -4.56
C GLU A 52 -2.46 -13.50 -3.83
N THR A 53 -2.31 -13.52 -2.51
CA THR A 53 -2.71 -12.42 -1.63
C THR A 53 -1.53 -11.82 -0.90
N ILE A 54 -1.52 -10.48 -0.86
CA ILE A 54 -0.63 -9.67 -0.01
C ILE A 54 -1.52 -8.84 0.90
N ILE A 55 -1.41 -9.06 2.21
CA ILE A 55 -2.25 -8.43 3.24
C ILE A 55 -1.36 -7.54 4.09
N LEU A 56 -1.69 -6.24 4.10
CA LEU A 56 -0.97 -5.20 4.83
C LEU A 56 -1.82 -4.73 6.01
N THR A 57 -1.30 -4.93 7.22
CA THR A 57 -1.96 -4.52 8.47
C THR A 57 -1.17 -3.41 9.16
N LEU A 58 -1.76 -2.23 9.28
CA LEU A 58 -1.15 -1.09 9.98
C LEU A 58 -1.34 -1.22 11.50
N THR A 59 -0.31 -0.79 12.22
CA THR A 59 -0.36 -0.49 13.65
C THR A 59 -0.06 0.99 13.85
N ASN A 60 -0.82 1.69 14.69
CA ASN A 60 -0.73 3.14 14.91
C ASN A 60 -0.98 3.99 13.64
N GLY A 61 -1.70 3.45 12.66
CA GLY A 61 -2.08 4.15 11.43
C GLY A 61 -3.46 3.74 10.94
N VAL A 62 -4.01 4.52 10.02
CA VAL A 62 -5.29 4.25 9.36
C VAL A 62 -5.09 4.39 7.86
N TRP A 63 -5.61 3.44 7.10
CA TRP A 63 -5.67 3.54 5.64
C TRP A 63 -6.68 4.60 5.23
N GLU A 64 -6.32 5.43 4.26
CA GLU A 64 -7.21 6.40 3.63
C GLU A 64 -8.52 5.75 3.17
N LYS A 65 -9.63 6.45 3.34
CA LYS A 65 -10.95 5.92 2.98
C LYS A 65 -11.09 5.81 1.47
N ASN A 66 -11.85 4.80 1.03
CA ASN A 66 -12.12 4.53 -0.38
C ASN A 66 -12.88 5.71 -1.04
N THR A 67 -12.12 6.64 -1.59
CA THR A 67 -12.53 7.87 -2.27
C THR A 67 -11.84 7.96 -3.64
N THR A 68 -12.13 8.98 -4.45
CA THR A 68 -11.39 9.21 -5.70
C THR A 68 -9.89 9.38 -5.48
N ALA A 69 -9.47 9.96 -4.35
CA ALA A 69 -8.06 10.07 -3.99
C ALA A 69 -7.45 8.70 -3.68
N PHE A 70 -8.21 7.81 -3.02
CA PHE A 70 -7.79 6.43 -2.79
C PHE A 70 -7.65 5.64 -4.09
N ASN A 71 -8.48 5.90 -5.12
CA ASN A 71 -8.29 5.30 -6.44
C ASN A 71 -6.94 5.65 -7.08
N ALA A 72 -6.50 6.91 -6.97
CA ALA A 72 -5.18 7.32 -7.44
C ALA A 72 -4.05 6.70 -6.58
N ALA A 73 -4.27 6.61 -5.27
CA ALA A 73 -3.31 6.05 -4.33
C ALA A 73 -3.15 4.52 -4.47
N ARG A 74 -4.17 3.80 -4.96
CA ARG A 74 -4.08 2.36 -5.29
C ARG A 74 -3.07 2.08 -6.40
N GLN A 75 -3.01 2.91 -7.43
CA GLN A 75 -1.98 2.78 -8.46
C GLN A 75 -0.59 2.95 -7.83
N ALA A 76 -0.41 3.94 -6.96
CA ALA A 76 0.85 4.13 -6.25
C ALA A 76 1.21 2.94 -5.31
N MET A 77 0.22 2.16 -4.84
CA MET A 77 0.49 0.90 -4.12
C MET A 77 1.12 -0.14 -5.05
N ILE A 78 0.54 -0.29 -6.23
CA ILE A 78 1.01 -1.23 -7.26
C ILE A 78 2.42 -0.84 -7.69
N ASP A 79 2.63 0.45 -7.99
CA ASP A 79 3.94 0.99 -8.37
C ASP A 79 4.97 0.83 -7.23
N GLY A 80 4.51 0.79 -5.98
CA GLY A 80 5.33 0.59 -4.80
C GLY A 80 5.78 -0.86 -4.56
N MET A 81 5.30 -1.83 -5.34
CA MET A 81 5.79 -3.22 -5.33
C MET A 81 6.87 -3.37 -6.40
N ASP A 82 8.13 -3.23 -5.99
CA ASP A 82 9.27 -3.04 -6.90
C ASP A 82 10.19 -4.25 -6.93
N SER A 83 10.51 -4.74 -8.13
CA SER A 83 11.48 -5.81 -8.28
C SER A 83 12.92 -5.33 -8.11
N ALA A 84 13.75 -6.13 -7.45
CA ALA A 84 15.20 -5.93 -7.46
C ALA A 84 15.85 -6.35 -8.79
N GLN A 85 15.10 -7.04 -9.64
CA GLN A 85 15.51 -7.52 -10.97
C GLN A 85 14.84 -6.68 -12.07
N ALA A 86 15.30 -6.86 -13.31
CA ALA A 86 14.81 -6.12 -14.48
C ALA A 86 14.67 -7.04 -15.69
N GLU A 87 13.93 -8.13 -15.51
CA GLU A 87 13.67 -9.10 -16.58
C GLU A 87 12.58 -8.59 -17.53
N ALA A 88 12.69 -8.94 -18.82
CA ALA A 88 11.78 -8.46 -19.86
C ALA A 88 10.32 -8.89 -19.63
N ALA A 89 10.11 -9.99 -18.92
CA ALA A 89 8.82 -10.53 -18.54
C ALA A 89 8.71 -10.77 -17.01
N GLY A 90 9.54 -10.06 -16.23
CA GLY A 90 9.53 -10.10 -14.77
C GLY A 90 8.46 -9.21 -14.15
N TRP A 91 8.52 -9.02 -12.83
CA TRP A 91 7.43 -8.44 -12.05
C TRP A 91 7.08 -7.03 -12.52
N ASP A 92 8.10 -6.22 -12.76
CA ASP A 92 7.93 -4.83 -13.20
C ASP A 92 7.27 -4.70 -14.58
N ALA A 93 7.54 -5.65 -15.47
CA ALA A 93 7.04 -5.65 -16.85
C ALA A 93 5.66 -6.29 -17.00
N GLU A 94 5.36 -7.33 -16.22
CA GLU A 94 4.15 -8.14 -16.40
C GLU A 94 3.14 -8.01 -15.27
N VAL A 95 3.59 -7.93 -14.01
CA VAL A 95 2.68 -7.81 -12.86
C VAL A 95 2.38 -6.34 -12.60
N LYS A 96 3.39 -5.54 -12.21
CA LYS A 96 3.25 -4.11 -11.88
C LYS A 96 2.60 -3.30 -13.01
N ALA A 97 3.00 -3.55 -14.26
CA ALA A 97 2.51 -2.78 -15.41
C ALA A 97 1.05 -3.09 -15.79
N ASN A 98 0.56 -4.29 -15.51
CA ASN A 98 -0.77 -4.75 -15.94
C ASN A 98 -1.77 -4.90 -14.79
N GLU A 99 -1.32 -4.86 -13.53
CA GLU A 99 -2.16 -5.04 -12.36
C GLU A 99 -3.25 -3.95 -12.30
N VAL A 100 -4.44 -4.35 -11.88
CA VAL A 100 -5.59 -3.45 -11.84
C VAL A 100 -5.71 -2.79 -10.47
N VAL A 101 -6.03 -1.51 -10.41
CA VAL A 101 -6.27 -0.81 -9.11
C VAL A 101 -7.35 -1.50 -8.25
N GLY A 102 -8.27 -2.24 -8.88
CA GLY A 102 -9.28 -3.04 -8.20
C GLY A 102 -8.73 -4.21 -7.37
N ALA A 103 -7.51 -4.67 -7.65
CA ALA A 103 -6.81 -5.67 -6.86
C ALA A 103 -6.54 -5.20 -5.42
N VAL A 104 -6.42 -3.89 -5.22
CA VAL A 104 -6.10 -3.27 -3.92
C VAL A 104 -7.39 -2.88 -3.19
N VAL A 105 -7.77 -3.67 -2.19
CA VAL A 105 -9.04 -3.51 -1.45
C VAL A 105 -8.75 -3.22 0.03
N ARG A 106 -9.21 -2.06 0.49
CA ARG A 106 -9.28 -1.73 1.93
C ARG A 106 -10.42 -2.52 2.56
N THR A 107 -10.10 -3.48 3.41
CA THR A 107 -11.09 -4.33 4.10
C THR A 107 -11.45 -3.79 5.48
N SER A 108 -10.57 -2.98 6.10
CA SER A 108 -10.87 -2.23 7.32
C SER A 108 -10.03 -0.95 7.41
N ASP A 109 -10.17 -0.20 8.49
CA ASP A 109 -9.34 0.99 8.75
C ASP A 109 -7.86 0.65 8.90
N ALA A 110 -7.51 -0.58 9.29
CA ALA A 110 -6.13 -1.02 9.50
C ALA A 110 -5.64 -2.04 8.47
N VAL A 111 -6.52 -2.59 7.61
CA VAL A 111 -6.16 -3.68 6.70
C VAL A 111 -6.47 -3.34 5.24
N VAL A 112 -5.47 -3.55 4.39
CA VAL A 112 -5.58 -3.60 2.93
C VAL A 112 -5.18 -4.99 2.45
N THR A 113 -5.97 -5.54 1.54
CA THR A 113 -5.72 -6.82 0.87
C THR A 113 -5.50 -6.53 -0.61
N ILE A 114 -4.40 -7.05 -1.14
CA ILE A 114 -4.06 -7.05 -2.56
C ILE A 114 -4.23 -8.48 -3.04
N THR A 115 -5.10 -8.70 -4.02
CA THR A 115 -5.24 -10.00 -4.69
C THR A 115 -4.66 -9.87 -6.10
N LEU A 116 -3.52 -10.52 -6.34
CA LEU A 116 -2.80 -10.43 -7.62
C LEU A 116 -3.65 -11.01 -8.74
N THR A 117 -3.73 -10.30 -9.86
CA THR A 117 -4.35 -10.84 -11.07
C THR A 117 -3.41 -11.83 -11.75
N ALA A 118 -3.97 -12.67 -12.63
CA ALA A 118 -3.19 -13.65 -13.38
C ALA A 118 -2.26 -12.93 -14.37
N ALA A 119 -0.94 -13.18 -14.27
CA ALA A 119 0.05 -12.62 -15.16
C ALA A 119 0.55 -13.70 -16.15
N GLY A 120 -0.25 -13.97 -17.18
CA GLY A 120 -0.05 -15.12 -18.08
C GLY A 120 1.29 -15.17 -18.84
N SER A 121 1.98 -14.04 -18.97
CA SER A 121 3.29 -13.94 -19.65
C SER A 121 4.46 -13.84 -18.68
N TYR A 122 4.21 -13.83 -17.36
CA TYR A 122 5.24 -13.70 -16.35
C TYR A 122 6.22 -14.87 -16.42
N VAL A 123 7.51 -14.56 -16.54
CA VAL A 123 8.60 -15.54 -16.54
C VAL A 123 9.87 -14.89 -16.00
N VAL A 124 10.55 -15.63 -15.14
CA VAL A 124 11.82 -15.24 -14.53
C VAL A 124 12.87 -16.32 -14.75
N THR A 125 14.14 -15.90 -14.77
CA THR A 125 15.30 -16.77 -14.97
C THR A 125 16.14 -16.95 -13.70
N ALA A 126 15.71 -16.32 -12.61
CA ALA A 126 16.23 -16.40 -11.26
C ALA A 126 15.13 -16.01 -10.26
N ASP A 127 15.31 -16.37 -9.00
CA ASP A 127 14.45 -15.88 -7.91
C ASP A 127 14.38 -14.33 -7.93
N GLU A 128 13.16 -13.80 -7.97
CA GLU A 128 12.87 -12.37 -8.04
C GLU A 128 12.48 -11.85 -6.66
N THR A 129 13.15 -10.80 -6.16
CA THR A 129 12.87 -10.22 -4.84
C THR A 129 12.06 -8.95 -5.00
N ILE A 130 10.85 -8.94 -4.46
CA ILE A 130 9.93 -7.81 -4.52
C ILE A 130 9.97 -7.04 -3.21
N THR A 131 10.26 -5.74 -3.29
CA THR A 131 10.20 -4.81 -2.18
C THR A 131 8.87 -4.08 -2.18
N VAL A 132 8.15 -4.14 -1.07
CA VAL A 132 6.84 -3.48 -0.94
C VAL A 132 6.99 -2.19 -0.15
N THR A 133 6.74 -1.06 -0.81
CA THR A 133 6.72 0.28 -0.23
C THR A 133 5.30 0.85 -0.27
N ILE A 134 4.81 1.27 0.90
CA ILE A 134 3.50 1.90 1.04
C ILE A 134 3.65 3.41 0.80
N PRO A 135 2.99 3.98 -0.21
CA PRO A 135 2.99 5.41 -0.42
C PRO A 135 2.26 6.15 0.72
N ALA A 136 2.79 7.31 1.12
CA ALA A 136 2.19 8.14 2.19
C ALA A 136 0.71 8.47 1.91
N ALA A 137 0.37 8.70 0.64
CA ALA A 137 -0.97 9.06 0.20
C ALA A 137 -2.03 7.96 0.42
N LEU A 138 -1.64 6.75 0.80
CA LEU A 138 -2.58 5.69 1.21
C LEU A 138 -2.91 5.72 2.70
N MET A 139 -2.18 6.50 3.51
CA MET A 139 -2.30 6.48 4.96
C MET A 139 -2.74 7.85 5.49
N GLU A 140 -3.77 7.87 6.32
CA GLU A 140 -4.32 9.11 6.87
C GLU A 140 -3.24 9.89 7.65
N GLY A 141 -3.04 11.16 7.25
CA GLY A 141 -2.15 12.09 7.91
C GLY A 141 -0.65 11.79 7.77
N GLN A 142 -0.25 10.89 6.86
CA GLN A 142 1.17 10.58 6.63
C GLN A 142 1.79 11.47 5.56
N LEU A 143 3.06 11.82 5.75
CA LEU A 143 3.87 12.58 4.80
C LEU A 143 5.03 11.75 4.22
N GLU A 144 5.35 10.63 4.86
CA GLU A 144 6.46 9.75 4.48
C GLU A 144 5.93 8.37 4.07
N THR A 145 6.66 7.72 3.17
CA THR A 145 6.41 6.33 2.82
C THR A 145 6.75 5.40 3.98
N LEU A 146 6.18 4.20 3.94
CA LEU A 146 6.43 3.14 4.92
C LEU A 146 6.86 1.87 4.19
N GLY A 147 8.01 1.31 4.55
CA GLY A 147 8.45 0.01 4.03
C GLY A 147 7.66 -1.12 4.68
N ALA A 148 7.08 -2.02 3.88
CA ALA A 148 6.34 -3.17 4.37
C ALA A 148 7.19 -4.42 4.54
N GLY A 149 8.24 -4.56 3.74
CA GLY A 149 9.14 -5.70 3.73
C GLY A 149 9.39 -6.17 2.31
N THR A 150 9.89 -7.39 2.19
CA THR A 150 10.13 -8.05 0.92
C THR A 150 9.51 -9.45 0.89
N PHE A 151 9.26 -9.96 -0.31
CA PHE A 151 8.99 -11.38 -0.55
C PHE A 151 9.73 -11.83 -1.81
N VAL A 152 9.82 -13.14 -2.01
CA VAL A 152 10.54 -13.74 -3.14
C VAL A 152 9.56 -14.52 -3.99
N VAL A 153 9.61 -14.28 -5.30
CA VAL A 153 9.04 -15.16 -6.32
C VAL A 153 10.14 -16.13 -6.74
N SER A 154 9.93 -17.41 -6.52
CA SER A 154 10.93 -18.43 -6.87
C SER A 154 10.88 -18.76 -8.36
N GLU A 155 12.06 -18.87 -8.98
CA GLU A 155 12.20 -19.36 -10.36
C GLU A 155 11.65 -20.79 -10.46
N GLY A 156 10.86 -21.04 -11.51
CA GLY A 156 10.37 -22.37 -11.83
C GLY A 156 9.29 -22.87 -10.85
N ALA A 157 8.32 -23.59 -11.42
CA ALA A 157 7.44 -24.47 -10.66
C ALA A 157 7.85 -25.92 -10.87
#